data_AF-A0A258LUR1-F1
#
_entry.id   AF-A0A258LUR1-F1
#
_cell.length_a   1.000
_cell.length_b   1.000
_cell.length_c   1.000
_cell.angle_alpha   90.00
_cell.angle_beta   90.00
_cell.angle_gamma   90.00
#
_symmetry.space_group_name_H-M   'P 1'
#
loop_
_entity.id
_entity.type
_entity.pdbx_description
1 polymer ?
#
loop_
_entity_poly.entity_id
_entity_poly.type
_entity_poly.pdbx_seq_one_letter_code
_entity_poly.pdbx_strand_id
1 'polypeptide(L)'
;MTSYEAIAAHRAAVPLAADGEGEGAPSVTVLRFGTPGARPKAYLQAGLHADEFPGMLALRHLAAELAVADAEGRITGEVVVVPQANPVGLTQQKF
;
A
#
# COMPACT_ATOMS: atom_id res chain seq x y z
N MET A 1 10.77 -18.05 0.87
CA MET A 1 9.73 -17.07 0.54
C MET A 1 10.42 -15.74 0.36
N THR A 2 10.33 -15.14 -0.83
CA THR A 2 11.00 -13.86 -1.11
C THR A 2 10.25 -12.71 -0.42
N SER A 3 10.90 -11.57 -0.19
CA SER A 3 10.23 -10.38 0.39
C SER A 3 9.02 -9.93 -0.45
N TYR A 4 9.03 -10.22 -1.76
CA TYR A 4 7.93 -9.90 -2.65
C TYR A 4 6.69 -10.79 -2.41
N GLU A 5 6.87 -12.10 -2.26
CA GLU A 5 5.79 -13.04 -1.98
C GLU A 5 5.13 -12.75 -0.62
N ALA A 6 5.94 -12.40 0.38
CA ALA A 6 5.46 -12.08 1.71
C ALA A 6 4.53 -10.84 1.71
N ILE A 7 4.87 -9.80 0.94
CA ILE A 7 4.04 -8.60 0.80
C ILE A 7 2.77 -8.90 -0.02
N ALA A 8 2.86 -9.75 -1.05
CA ALA A 8 1.75 -10.02 -1.96
C ALA A 8 0.49 -10.56 -1.25
N ALA A 9 0.67 -11.36 -0.19
CA ALA A 9 -0.45 -11.88 0.61
C ALA A 9 -1.28 -10.79 1.32
N HIS A 10 -0.71 -9.62 1.53
CA HIS A 10 -1.32 -8.51 2.28
C HIS A 10 -1.97 -7.45 1.36
N ARG A 11 -1.93 -7.67 0.04
CA ARG A 11 -2.29 -6.68 -0.96
C ARG A 11 -3.77 -6.68 -1.31
N ALA A 12 -4.36 -5.50 -1.29
CA ALA A 12 -5.65 -5.19 -1.90
C ALA A 12 -5.52 -4.02 -2.88
N ALA A 13 -6.38 -3.98 -3.90
CA ALA A 13 -6.53 -2.83 -4.78
C ALA A 13 -7.80 -2.07 -4.40
N VAL A 14 -7.70 -0.75 -4.24
CA VAL A 14 -8.84 0.13 -4.01
C VAL A 14 -9.06 0.96 -5.27
N PRO A 15 -10.15 0.75 -6.01
CA PRO A 15 -10.43 1.55 -7.22
C PRO A 15 -10.61 3.01 -6.82
N LEU A 16 -10.03 3.92 -7.60
CA LEU A 16 -10.36 5.34 -7.50
C LEU A 16 -11.73 5.56 -8.12
N ALA A 17 -12.55 6.38 -7.48
CA ALA A 17 -13.84 6.76 -8.04
C ALA A 17 -13.59 7.53 -9.35
N ALA A 18 -13.92 6.89 -10.46
CA ALA A 18 -14.04 7.58 -11.74
C ALA A 18 -15.46 8.14 -11.84
N ASP A 19 -15.57 9.32 -12.43
CA ASP A 19 -16.78 9.98 -12.89
C ASP A 19 -17.47 9.24 -14.08
N GLY A 20 -16.98 8.05 -14.46
CA GLY A 20 -17.61 7.17 -15.43
C GLY A 20 -17.25 5.70 -15.21
N GLU A 21 -18.24 4.81 -15.35
CA GLU A 21 -18.08 3.36 -15.32
C GLU A 21 -17.26 2.91 -16.54
N GLY A 22 -15.99 2.57 -16.30
CA GLY A 22 -15.09 2.06 -17.33
C GLY A 22 -14.19 0.97 -16.77
N GLU A 23 -14.08 -0.12 -17.51
CA GLU A 23 -13.12 -1.20 -17.25
C GLU A 23 -11.70 -0.64 -17.38
N GLY A 24 -10.90 -0.69 -16.30
CA GLY A 24 -9.53 -0.13 -16.27
C GLY A 24 -9.33 1.15 -15.45
N ALA A 25 -10.26 1.52 -14.58
CA ALA A 25 -10.06 2.65 -13.66
C ALA A 25 -8.80 2.49 -12.79
N PRO A 26 -8.00 3.56 -12.58
CA PRO A 26 -6.80 3.48 -11.76
C PRO A 26 -7.14 3.07 -10.33
N SER A 27 -6.28 2.25 -9.74
CA SER A 27 -6.47 1.77 -8.36
C SER A 27 -5.24 2.05 -7.51
N VAL A 28 -5.48 2.31 -6.23
CA VAL A 28 -4.45 2.46 -5.21
C VAL A 28 -4.15 1.09 -4.62
N THR A 29 -2.86 0.76 -4.55
CA THR A 29 -2.42 -0.45 -3.85
C THR A 29 -2.40 -0.20 -2.34
N VAL A 30 -3.14 -1.01 -1.59
CA VAL A 30 -3.22 -0.98 -0.13
C VAL A 30 -2.67 -2.28 0.43
N LEU A 31 -1.76 -2.18 1.39
CA LEU A 31 -1.24 -3.32 2.15
C LEU A 31 -1.81 -3.25 3.57
N ARG A 32 -2.36 -4.36 4.07
CA ARG A 32 -2.94 -4.44 5.42
C ARG A 32 -2.26 -5.53 6.21
N PHE A 33 -1.84 -5.21 7.43
CA PHE A 33 -1.21 -6.15 8.36
C PHE A 33 -1.92 -6.12 9.70
N GLY A 34 -1.92 -7.26 10.40
CA GLY A 34 -2.62 -7.47 11.64
C GLY A 34 -4.13 -7.66 11.44
N THR A 35 -4.92 -7.34 12.46
CA THR A 35 -6.37 -7.58 12.43
C THR A 35 -7.13 -6.35 11.92
N PRO A 36 -7.90 -6.43 10.82
CA PRO A 36 -8.71 -5.32 10.34
C PRO A 36 -9.66 -4.76 11.41
N GLY A 37 -9.61 -3.45 11.65
CA GLY A 37 -10.45 -2.78 12.65
C GLY A 37 -9.91 -2.83 14.09
N ALA A 38 -8.84 -3.59 14.37
CA ALA A 38 -8.22 -3.63 15.68
C ALA A 38 -7.50 -2.31 16.02
N ARG A 39 -7.25 -2.08 17.32
CA ARG A 39 -6.56 -0.89 17.84
C ARG A 39 -5.31 -1.31 18.62
N PRO A 40 -4.23 -0.53 18.59
CA PRO A 40 -4.08 0.75 17.89
C PRO A 40 -4.04 0.59 16.36
N LYS A 41 -4.31 1.68 15.63
CA LYS A 41 -4.28 1.70 14.17
C LYS A 41 -3.23 2.68 13.68
N ALA A 42 -2.39 2.23 12.75
CA ALA A 42 -1.45 3.08 12.02
C ALA A 42 -1.80 3.10 10.53
N TYR A 43 -1.72 4.27 9.91
CA TYR A 43 -1.87 4.47 8.47
C TYR A 43 -0.64 5.22 7.95
N LEU A 44 0.05 4.67 6.97
CA LEU A 44 1.23 5.26 6.37
C LEU A 44 1.05 5.35 4.85
N GLN A 45 1.35 6.51 4.27
CA GLN A 45 1.28 6.71 2.82
C GLN A 45 2.48 7.46 2.27
N ALA A 46 2.80 7.23 1.00
CA ALA A 46 3.80 7.96 0.24
C ALA A 46 3.40 8.09 -1.24
N GLY A 47 4.13 8.91 -2.00
CA GLY A 47 3.93 9.08 -3.43
C GLY A 47 2.63 9.82 -3.78
N LEU A 48 2.26 10.82 -2.96
CA LEU A 48 1.16 11.73 -3.30
C LEU A 48 1.59 12.69 -4.41
N HIS A 49 2.77 13.29 -4.27
CA HIS A 49 3.54 13.76 -5.41
C HIS A 49 4.18 12.53 -6.06
N ALA A 50 3.86 12.28 -7.32
CA ALA A 50 4.10 10.98 -7.97
C ALA A 50 5.58 10.63 -8.18
N ASP A 51 6.48 11.59 -7.99
CA ASP A 51 7.93 11.52 -8.17
C ASP A 51 8.71 11.45 -6.84
N GLU A 52 8.03 11.43 -5.68
CA GLU A 52 8.65 11.30 -4.36
C GLU A 52 9.02 9.85 -4.00
N PHE A 53 9.94 9.27 -4.78
CA PHE A 53 10.35 7.87 -4.64
C PHE A 53 10.92 7.45 -3.27
N PRO A 54 11.66 8.28 -2.51
CA PRO A 54 12.24 7.84 -1.24
C PRO A 54 11.20 7.35 -0.22
N GLY A 55 10.05 8.02 -0.13
CA GLY A 55 8.96 7.60 0.75
C GLY A 55 8.35 6.27 0.31
N MET A 56 8.17 6.08 -1.00
CA MET A 56 7.64 4.83 -1.56
C MET A 56 8.58 3.65 -1.29
N LEU A 57 9.89 3.87 -1.42
CA LEU A 57 10.92 2.87 -1.14
C LEU A 57 10.96 2.51 0.35
N ALA A 58 10.92 3.51 1.23
CA ALA A 58 10.87 3.29 2.68
C ALA A 58 9.65 2.45 3.08
N LEU A 59 8.46 2.77 2.55
CA LEU A 59 7.26 1.98 2.81
C LEU A 59 7.31 0.57 2.24
N ARG A 60 8.01 0.35 1.11
CA ARG A 60 8.23 -1.00 0.59
C ARG A 60 9.13 -1.85 1.50
N HIS A 61 10.18 -1.27 2.07
CA HIS A 61 11.02 -1.98 3.05
C HIS A 61 10.25 -2.27 4.33
N LEU A 62 9.54 -1.28 4.88
CA LEU A 62 8.69 -1.45 6.05
C LEU A 62 7.63 -2.55 5.83
N ALA A 63 7.00 -2.60 4.65
CA ALA A 63 6.03 -3.63 4.33
C ALA A 63 6.61 -5.05 4.39
N ALA A 64 7.88 -5.25 4.03
CA ALA A 64 8.52 -6.55 4.14
C ALA A 64 8.69 -6.97 5.61
N GLU A 65 9.10 -6.03 6.47
CA GLU A 65 9.25 -6.27 7.92
C GLU A 65 7.89 -6.51 8.59
N LEU A 66 6.86 -5.77 8.19
CA LEU A 66 5.49 -5.95 8.67
C LEU A 66 4.93 -7.32 8.27
N ALA A 67 5.21 -7.80 7.06
CA ALA A 67 4.77 -9.14 6.62
C ALA A 67 5.36 -10.25 7.51
N VAL A 68 6.63 -10.11 7.90
CA VAL A 68 7.27 -11.04 8.85
C VAL A 68 6.64 -10.92 10.23
N ALA A 69 6.42 -9.70 10.72
CA ALA A 69 5.81 -9.46 12.01
C ALA A 69 4.37 -10.00 12.10
N ASP A 70 3.59 -9.89 11.03
CA ASP A 70 2.22 -10.40 10.97
C ASP A 70 2.20 -11.93 10.99
N ALA A 71 3.07 -12.56 10.18
CA ALA A 71 3.23 -14.02 10.17
C ALA A 71 3.65 -14.59 11.54
N GLU A 72 4.36 -13.81 12.34
CA GLU A 72 4.78 -14.15 13.71
C GLU A 72 3.77 -13.72 14.78
N GLY A 73 2.63 -13.11 14.41
CA GLY A 73 1.61 -12.65 15.34
C GLY A 73 2.05 -11.49 16.24
N ARG A 74 3.05 -10.71 15.83
CA ARG A 74 3.63 -9.60 16.61
C ARG A 74 2.89 -8.26 16.46
N ILE A 75 1.89 -8.19 15.58
CA ILE A 75 1.10 -6.96 15.35
C ILE A 75 -0.11 -6.96 16.29
N THR A 76 -0.18 -5.95 17.17
CA THR A 76 -1.23 -5.84 18.20
C THR A 76 -2.53 -5.19 17.72
N GLY A 77 -2.51 -4.56 16.53
CA GLY A 77 -3.65 -3.82 15.99
C GLY A 77 -3.74 -3.92 14.48
N GLU A 78 -3.98 -2.79 13.81
CA GLU A 78 -4.03 -2.73 12.33
C GLU A 78 -2.98 -1.75 11.80
N VAL A 79 -2.19 -2.20 10.83
CA VAL A 79 -1.29 -1.32 10.06
C VAL A 79 -1.73 -1.32 8.60
N VAL A 80 -2.00 -0.13 8.08
CA VAL A 80 -2.35 0.09 6.67
C VAL A 80 -1.24 0.87 6.01
N VAL A 81 -0.67 0.32 4.94
CA VAL A 81 0.41 0.95 4.18
C VAL A 81 -0.06 1.19 2.74
N VAL A 82 0.09 2.42 2.27
CA VAL A 82 -0.18 2.85 0.90
C VAL A 82 1.12 3.36 0.28
N PRO A 83 1.95 2.49 -0.33
CA PRO A 83 3.26 2.89 -0.83
C PRO A 83 3.20 3.87 -2.00
N GLN A 84 2.08 3.93 -2.73
CA GLN A 84 1.88 4.72 -3.93
C GLN A 84 0.45 5.26 -3.92
N ALA A 85 0.27 6.50 -3.46
CA ALA A 85 -1.06 7.07 -3.22
C ALA A 85 -1.70 7.71 -4.47
N ASN A 86 -0.90 8.13 -5.45
CA ASN A 86 -1.37 8.87 -6.62
C ASN A 86 -1.06 8.15 -7.95
N PRO A 87 -1.76 7.03 -8.28
CA PRO A 87 -1.48 6.26 -9.49
C PRO A 87 -1.70 7.07 -10.78
N VAL A 88 -2.59 8.07 -10.73
CA VAL A 88 -2.86 8.98 -11.85
C VAL A 88 -1.67 9.91 -12.13
N GLY A 89 -1.05 10.47 -11.09
CA GLY A 89 0.10 11.35 -11.25
C GLY A 89 1.32 10.65 -11.89
N LEU A 90 1.48 9.34 -11.65
CA LEU A 90 2.54 8.54 -12.28
C LEU A 90 2.35 8.39 -13.79
N THR A 91 1.10 8.33 -14.27
CA THR A 91 0.79 8.17 -15.71
C THR A 91 0.71 9.50 -16.45
N GLN A 92 0.73 10.63 -15.73
CA GLN A 92 0.66 11.99 -16.30
C GLN A 92 2.02 12.62 -16.63
N GLN A 93 3.13 11.88 -16.59
CA GLN A 93 4.41 12.40 -17.08
C GLN A 93 4.31 12.67 -18.58
N LYS A 94 4.10 13.94 -18.93
CA LYS A 94 4.14 14.45 -20.30
C LYS A 94 5.62 14.55 -20.70
N PHE A 95 6.05 13.68 -21.60
CA PHE A 95 7.26 13.90 -22.39
C PHE A 95 6.91 14.69 -23.65
#